data_AF-A0A242JWN5-F1
#
_entry.id   AF-A0A242JWN5-F1
#
_cell.length_a   1.000
_cell.length_b   1.000
_cell.length_c   1.000
_cell.angle_alpha   90.00
_cell.angle_beta   90.00
_cell.angle_gamma   90.00
#
_symmetry.space_group_name_H-M   'P 1'
#
loop_
_entity.id
_entity.type
_entity.pdbx_description
1 polymer ?
#
loop_
_entity_poly.entity_id
_entity_poly.type
_entity_poly.pdbx_seq_one_letter_code
_entity_poly.pdbx_strand_id
1 'polypeptide(L)'
;MKRMHPTSYLKVRDLMHEYPFFDKQLATLGNDPDSEGVAKEIRRKQKAIRDCLANTGDESFNCYITLHYFKGYSVQKALLEACYSCSTIKRKQKRLFKQIADELAIYWEE
;
A
#
# COMPACT_ATOMS: atom_id res chain seq x y z
N MET A 1 16.21 25.31 -4.95
CA MET A 1 16.10 24.03 -5.68
C MET A 1 14.70 23.46 -5.45
N LYS A 2 13.82 23.45 -6.46
CA LYS A 2 12.53 22.74 -6.38
C LYS A 2 12.85 21.25 -6.29
N ARG A 3 12.51 20.59 -5.18
CA ARG A 3 12.66 19.13 -5.06
C ARG A 3 11.78 18.49 -6.13
N MET A 4 12.42 17.89 -7.13
CA MET A 4 11.81 17.05 -8.15
C MET A 4 10.89 16.02 -7.46
N HIS A 5 9.66 15.85 -7.94
CA HIS A 5 8.71 14.94 -7.31
C HIS A 5 9.30 13.52 -7.27
N PRO A 6 9.24 12.82 -6.13
CA PRO A 6 9.58 11.41 -6.06
C PRO A 6 8.61 10.64 -6.97
N THR A 7 9.16 9.75 -7.81
CA THR A 7 8.42 8.92 -8.77
C THR A 7 7.22 8.25 -8.10
N SER A 8 6.18 7.96 -8.87
CA SER A 8 4.87 7.47 -8.39
C SER A 8 4.96 6.20 -7.55
N TYR A 9 6.01 5.41 -7.76
CA TYR A 9 6.43 4.32 -6.90
C TYR A 9 6.61 4.75 -5.43
N LEU A 10 7.36 5.82 -5.17
CA LEU A 10 7.64 6.32 -3.82
C LEU A 10 6.37 6.85 -3.16
N LYS A 11 5.48 7.50 -3.93
CA LYS A 11 4.17 7.93 -3.43
C LYS A 11 3.32 6.75 -2.96
N VAL A 12 3.26 5.67 -3.74
CA VAL A 12 2.53 4.45 -3.35
C VAL A 12 3.19 3.78 -2.15
N ARG A 13 4.52 3.69 -2.13
CA ARG A 13 5.29 3.16 -1.00
C ARG A 13 4.95 3.89 0.31
N ASP A 14 5.02 5.21 0.29
CA ASP A 14 4.81 6.05 1.46
C ASP A 14 3.35 5.94 1.92
N LEU A 15 2.41 5.94 0.98
CA LEU A 15 0.98 5.71 1.26
C LEU A 15 0.75 4.36 1.97
N MET A 16 1.43 3.31 1.55
CA MET A 16 1.30 2.00 2.20
C MET A 16 1.92 1.99 3.60
N HIS A 17 2.96 2.78 3.88
CA HIS A 17 3.48 2.92 5.24
C HIS A 17 2.58 3.79 6.13
N GLU A 18 1.97 4.83 5.57
CA GLU A 18 1.12 5.78 6.30
C GLU A 18 -0.26 5.21 6.64
N TYR A 19 -0.81 4.34 5.79
CA TYR A 19 -2.17 3.82 5.95
C TYR A 19 -2.22 2.29 6.05
N PRO A 20 -1.72 1.69 7.16
CA PRO A 20 -1.94 0.28 7.42
C PRO A 20 -3.44 -0.02 7.61
N PHE A 21 -3.86 -1.27 7.37
CA PHE A 21 -5.25 -1.68 7.53
C PHE A 21 -5.70 -1.61 8.99
N PHE A 22 -6.43 -0.55 9.35
CA PHE A 22 -6.94 -0.30 10.71
C PHE A 22 -8.43 0.04 10.72
N ASP A 23 -9.26 -0.94 10.36
CA ASP A 23 -10.72 -0.76 10.26
C ASP A 23 -11.35 -0.23 11.57
N LYS A 24 -10.86 -0.68 12.73
CA LYS A 24 -11.38 -0.25 14.05
C LYS A 24 -11.08 1.22 14.38
N GLN A 25 -9.89 1.71 14.07
CA GLN A 25 -9.50 3.09 14.38
C GLN A 25 -10.21 4.09 13.46
N LEU A 26 -10.47 3.69 12.21
CA LEU A 26 -11.23 4.49 11.24
C LEU A 26 -12.74 4.49 11.47
N ALA A 27 -13.28 3.49 12.15
CA ALA A 27 -14.66 3.51 12.63
C ALA A 27 -14.86 4.63 13.65
N THR A 28 -13.93 4.76 14.61
CA THR A 28 -13.97 5.81 15.63
C THR A 28 -13.82 7.22 15.04
N LEU A 29 -12.89 7.42 14.10
CA LEU A 29 -12.71 8.69 13.39
C LEU A 29 -13.91 9.08 12.52
N GLY A 30 -14.61 8.11 11.94
CA GLY A 30 -15.77 8.37 11.08
C GLY A 30 -17.05 8.76 11.82
N ASN A 31 -17.09 8.62 13.15
CA ASN A 31 -18.22 9.03 13.98
C ASN A 31 -18.10 10.49 14.47
N ASP A 32 -16.96 11.12 14.23
CA ASP A 32 -16.72 12.53 14.51
C ASP A 32 -17.04 13.37 13.25
N PRO A 33 -18.02 14.29 13.31
CA PRO A 33 -18.45 15.09 12.15
C PRO A 33 -17.31 15.87 11.49
N ASP A 34 -16.33 16.32 12.26
CA ASP A 34 -15.19 17.10 11.75
C ASP A 34 -14.14 16.22 11.06
N SER A 35 -14.15 14.92 11.36
CA SER A 35 -13.17 13.93 10.88
C SER A 35 -13.75 12.95 9.84
N GLU A 36 -15.06 12.98 9.57
CA GLU A 36 -15.77 12.06 8.67
C GLU A 36 -15.18 12.06 7.25
N GLY A 37 -14.90 13.24 6.70
CA GLY A 37 -14.32 13.39 5.35
C GLY A 37 -12.94 12.76 5.23
N VAL A 38 -12.11 12.92 6.26
CA VAL A 38 -10.77 12.32 6.34
C VAL A 38 -10.87 10.80 6.45
N ALA A 39 -11.74 10.30 7.33
CA ALA A 39 -11.96 8.87 7.51
C ALA A 39 -12.45 8.19 6.22
N LYS A 40 -13.34 8.85 5.47
CA LYS A 40 -13.85 8.37 4.17
C LYS A 40 -12.74 8.24 3.13
N GLU A 41 -11.86 9.23 3.04
CA GLU A 41 -10.75 9.20 2.09
C GLU A 41 -9.70 8.13 2.46
N ILE A 42 -9.41 7.93 3.75
CA ILE A 42 -8.52 6.85 4.19
C ILE A 42 -9.11 5.49 3.84
N ARG A 43 -10.41 5.26 4.09
CA ARG A 43 -11.09 4.01 3.72
C ARG A 43 -11.05 3.76 2.22
N ARG A 44 -11.24 4.82 1.41
CA ARG A 44 -11.13 4.73 -0.05
C ARG A 44 -9.74 4.25 -0.47
N LYS A 45 -8.68 4.85 0.08
CA LYS A 45 -7.28 4.45 -0.20
C LYS A 45 -6.98 3.03 0.22
N GLN A 46 -7.37 2.65 1.45
CA GLN A 46 -7.19 1.27 1.93
C GLN A 46 -7.94 0.25 1.07
N LYS A 47 -9.17 0.57 0.65
CA LYS A 47 -9.96 -0.29 -0.24
C LYS A 47 -9.24 -0.51 -1.57
N ALA A 48 -8.78 0.56 -2.22
CA ALA A 48 -8.05 0.47 -3.49
C ALA A 48 -6.81 -0.46 -3.36
N ILE A 49 -6.04 -0.31 -2.27
CA ILE A 49 -4.87 -1.18 -2.03
C ILE A 49 -5.28 -2.62 -1.78
N ARG A 50 -6.35 -2.88 -0.99
CA ARG A 50 -6.86 -4.24 -0.73
C ARG A 50 -7.33 -4.91 -2.01
N ASP A 51 -8.08 -4.20 -2.84
CA ASP A 51 -8.60 -4.73 -4.10
C ASP A 51 -7.44 -5.06 -5.05
N CYS A 52 -6.43 -4.18 -5.15
CA CYS A 52 -5.21 -4.45 -5.92
C CYS A 52 -4.44 -5.67 -5.40
N LEU A 53 -4.33 -5.84 -4.08
CA LEU A 53 -3.68 -7.00 -3.47
C LEU A 53 -4.47 -8.29 -3.68
N ALA A 54 -5.80 -8.26 -3.56
CA ALA A 54 -6.65 -9.42 -3.79
C ALA A 54 -6.52 -9.91 -5.25
N ASN A 55 -6.39 -8.98 -6.19
CA ASN A 55 -6.21 -9.27 -7.62
C ASN A 55 -4.85 -9.88 -7.98
N THR A 56 -3.87 -9.93 -7.07
CA THR A 56 -2.58 -10.58 -7.36
C THR A 56 -2.69 -12.11 -7.40
N GLY A 57 -3.66 -12.69 -6.69
CA GLY A 57 -3.82 -14.13 -6.53
C GLY A 57 -2.64 -14.85 -5.87
N ASP A 58 -1.75 -14.11 -5.18
CA ASP A 58 -0.52 -14.64 -4.59
C ASP A 58 -0.45 -14.30 -3.09
N GLU A 59 -0.89 -15.25 -2.26
CA GLU A 59 -0.98 -15.08 -0.80
C GLU A 59 0.38 -14.81 -0.15
N SER A 60 1.43 -15.49 -0.60
CA SER A 60 2.78 -15.27 -0.08
C SER A 60 3.31 -13.89 -0.45
N PHE A 61 3.06 -13.42 -1.67
CA PHE A 61 3.38 -12.04 -2.06
C PHE A 61 2.58 -11.01 -1.25
N ASN A 62 1.28 -11.25 -1.04
CA ASN A 62 0.43 -10.37 -0.25
C ASN A 62 0.88 -10.31 1.23
N CYS A 63 1.30 -11.46 1.77
CA CYS A 63 1.90 -11.54 3.10
C CYS A 63 3.20 -10.71 3.16
N TYR A 64 4.10 -10.87 2.19
CA TYR A 64 5.32 -10.04 2.11
C TYR A 64 5.01 -8.55 2.10
N ILE A 65 4.08 -8.11 1.23
CA ILE A 65 3.70 -6.71 1.12
C ILE A 65 3.20 -6.21 2.48
N THR A 66 2.41 -7.02 3.18
CA THR A 66 1.87 -6.65 4.48
C THR A 66 2.95 -6.53 5.55
N LEU A 67 3.84 -7.51 5.64
CA LEU A 67 4.92 -7.49 6.63
C LEU A 67 5.90 -6.33 6.37
N HIS A 68 6.28 -6.11 5.12
CA HIS A 68 7.26 -5.09 4.78
C HIS A 68 6.67 -3.67 4.87
N TYR A 69 5.54 -3.43 4.22
CA TYR A 69 5.00 -2.07 4.07
C TYR A 69 4.06 -1.67 5.20
N PHE A 70 3.20 -2.58 5.69
CA PHE A 70 2.24 -2.23 6.76
C PHE A 70 2.80 -2.47 8.17
N LYS A 71 3.71 -3.44 8.35
CA LYS A 71 4.33 -3.72 9.66
C LYS A 71 5.77 -3.22 9.81
N GLY A 72 6.36 -2.65 8.75
CA GLY A 72 7.69 -2.06 8.77
C GLY A 72 8.85 -3.06 8.92
N TYR A 73 8.63 -4.34 8.58
CA TYR A 73 9.70 -5.34 8.67
C TYR A 73 10.78 -5.06 7.62
N SER A 74 12.02 -5.45 7.89
CA SER A 74 13.07 -5.44 6.87
C SER A 74 12.69 -6.40 5.73
N VAL A 75 13.20 -6.13 4.51
CA VAL A 75 12.93 -6.95 3.32
C VAL A 75 13.25 -8.42 3.58
N GLN A 76 14.40 -8.71 4.20
CA GLN A 76 14.84 -10.07 4.49
C GLN A 76 13.91 -10.79 5.48
N LYS A 77 13.49 -10.11 6.54
CA LYS A 77 12.56 -10.68 7.53
C LYS A 77 11.19 -10.93 6.92
N ALA A 78 10.66 -9.97 6.15
CA ALA A 78 9.38 -10.11 5.49
C ALA A 78 9.37 -11.25 4.46
N LEU A 79 10.46 -11.42 3.68
CA LEU A 79 10.60 -12.52 2.74
C LEU A 79 10.61 -13.89 3.43
N LEU A 80 11.36 -13.99 4.53
CA LEU A 80 11.47 -15.23 5.31
C LEU A 80 10.12 -15.63 5.91
N GLU A 81 9.43 -14.70 6.57
CA GLU A 81 8.13 -14.98 7.19
C GLU A 81 7.01 -15.21 6.17
N ALA A 82 7.11 -14.60 4.99
CA ALA A 82 6.16 -14.83 3.90
C ALA A 82 6.46 -16.12 3.10
N CYS A 83 7.54 -16.84 3.43
CA CYS A 83 8.05 -17.98 2.66
C CYS A 83 8.19 -17.65 1.15
N TYR A 84 8.64 -16.44 0.82
CA TYR A 84 8.66 -15.93 -0.55
C TYR A 84 10.06 -15.72 -1.10
N SER A 85 10.23 -15.94 -2.41
CA SER A 85 11.53 -15.78 -3.07
C SER A 85 11.78 -14.35 -3.55
N CYS A 86 13.02 -13.89 -3.40
CA CYS A 86 13.44 -12.55 -3.81
C CYS A 86 13.45 -12.37 -5.35
N SER A 87 13.59 -13.45 -6.12
CA SER A 87 13.79 -13.38 -7.58
C SER A 87 12.58 -12.84 -8.35
N THR A 88 11.35 -12.99 -7.82
CA THR A 88 10.10 -12.59 -8.49
C THR A 88 9.50 -11.30 -7.94
N ILE A 89 10.02 -10.79 -6.82
CA ILE A 89 9.34 -9.77 -6.04
C ILE A 89 9.32 -8.40 -6.70
N LYS A 90 10.44 -8.00 -7.32
CA LYS A 90 10.57 -6.66 -7.92
C LYS A 90 9.55 -6.43 -9.03
N ARG A 91 9.31 -7.43 -9.88
CA ARG A 91 8.36 -7.33 -11.00
C ARG A 91 6.91 -7.28 -10.48
N LYS A 92 6.56 -8.18 -9.55
CA LYS A 92 5.22 -8.22 -8.96
C LYS A 92 4.90 -6.96 -8.16
N GLN A 93 5.87 -6.48 -7.38
CA GLN A 93 5.79 -5.21 -6.66
C GLN A 93 5.60 -4.03 -7.59
N LYS A 94 6.41 -3.90 -8.66
CA LYS A 94 6.23 -2.82 -9.63
C LYS A 94 4.84 -2.85 -10.27
N ARG A 95 4.34 -4.04 -10.62
CA ARG A 95 2.99 -4.21 -11.19
C ARG A 95 1.89 -3.80 -10.20
N LEU A 96 1.98 -4.27 -8.96
CA LEU A 96 1.05 -3.89 -7.90
C LEU A 96 1.05 -2.39 -7.68
N PHE A 97 2.23 -1.77 -7.60
CA PHE A 97 2.34 -0.34 -7.33
C PHE A 97 1.77 0.50 -8.47
N LYS A 98 1.98 0.05 -9.72
CA LYS A 98 1.35 0.68 -10.88
C LYS A 98 -0.18 0.58 -10.80
N GLN A 99 -0.73 -0.58 -10.48
CA GLN A 99 -2.18 -0.76 -10.31
C GLN A 99 -2.75 0.14 -9.20
N ILE A 100 -2.09 0.22 -8.05
CA ILE A 100 -2.51 1.12 -6.95
C ILE A 100 -2.45 2.58 -7.40
N ALA A 101 -1.40 2.97 -8.12
CA ALA A 101 -1.26 4.32 -8.63
C ALA A 101 -2.36 4.67 -9.63
N ASP A 102 -2.67 3.77 -10.56
CA ASP A 102 -3.74 3.95 -11.54
C ASP A 102 -5.11 4.08 -10.85
N GLU A 103 -5.42 3.20 -9.89
CA GLU A 103 -6.68 3.20 -9.13
C GLU A 103 -6.85 4.48 -8.28
N LEU A 104 -5.74 5.04 -7.80
CA LEU A 104 -5.73 6.26 -6.99
C LEU A 104 -5.46 7.53 -7.81
N ALA A 105 -5.38 7.44 -9.14
CA ALA A 105 -5.00 8.54 -10.04
C ALA A 105 -3.70 9.25 -9.63
N ILE A 106 -2.74 8.49 -9.08
CA ILE A 106 -1.39 8.95 -8.80
C ILE A 106 -0.61 8.88 -10.11
N TYR A 107 -0.49 10.02 -10.81
CA TYR A 107 0.21 10.12 -12.10
C TYR A 107 1.51 9.31 -12.12
N TRP A 108 1.57 8.24 -12.92
CA TRP A 108 2.74 7.39 -13.14
C TRP A 108 3.66 8.06 -14.17
N GLU A 109 4.60 8.88 -13.72
CA GLU A 109 5.65 9.41 -14.61
C GLU A 109 6.62 8.25 -14.93
N GLU A 110 6.71 7.90 -16.22
CA GLU A 110 7.61 6.86 -16.73
C GLU A 110 9.09 7.29 -16.74
#